data_AF-A0A8C2BW19-F1
#
_entry.id   AF-A0A8C2BW19-F1
#
_cell.length_a   1.000
_cell.length_b   1.000
_cell.length_c   1.000
_cell.angle_alpha   90.00
_cell.angle_beta   90.00
_cell.angle_gamma   90.00
#
_symmetry.space_group_name_H-M   'P 1'
#
loop_
_entity.id
_entity.type
_entity.pdbx_description
1 polymer ?
#
loop_
_entity_poly.entity_id
_entity_poly.type
_entity_poly.pdbx_seq_one_letter_code
_entity_poly.pdbx_strand_id
1 'polypeptide(L)'
;MAFLRWSCEDVAHWIESVGFPQYKACFTQNYITGRKLIHVNCFNLPRLGITDFQHMKLISAQVRELLGVSEPPWNQSIAEPLHDDRTVFLQMKSRTGQQADSLTYEHLLKNKSK
;
A
#
# COMPACT_ATOMS: atom_id res chain seq x y z
N MET A 1 9.98 -6.24 4.71
CA MET A 1 8.51 -6.27 4.57
C MET A 1 7.80 -6.46 5.93
N ALA A 2 8.31 -5.84 7.00
CA ALA A 2 7.71 -5.97 8.33
C ALA A 2 6.27 -5.44 8.38
N PHE A 3 5.98 -4.42 7.56
CA PHE A 3 4.66 -3.81 7.45
C PHE A 3 3.55 -4.80 7.08
N LEU A 4 3.82 -5.90 6.36
CA LEU A 4 2.78 -6.87 6.01
C LEU A 4 2.16 -7.57 7.23
N ARG A 5 2.84 -7.53 8.39
CA ARG A 5 2.37 -8.11 9.64
C ARG A 5 1.77 -7.09 10.60
N TRP A 6 1.77 -5.81 10.23
CA TRP A 6 1.23 -4.74 11.07
C TRP A 6 -0.27 -4.91 11.32
N SER A 7 -0.66 -4.79 12.59
CA SER A 7 -2.06 -4.64 12.98
C SER A 7 -2.60 -3.27 12.57
N CYS A 8 -3.88 -3.02 12.81
CA CYS A 8 -4.45 -1.68 12.59
C CYS A 8 -3.87 -0.63 13.56
N GLU A 9 -3.46 -1.04 14.76
CA GLU A 9 -2.82 -0.19 15.76
C GLU A 9 -1.41 0.20 15.32
N ASP A 10 -0.63 -0.76 14.80
CA ASP A 10 0.70 -0.49 14.25
C ASP A 10 0.63 0.53 13.09
N VAL A 11 -0.36 0.37 12.20
CA VAL A 11 -0.61 1.32 11.11
C VAL A 11 -1.02 2.70 11.65
N ALA A 12 -1.81 2.75 12.72
CA ALA A 12 -2.19 4.00 13.36
C ALA A 12 -1.01 4.70 14.06
N HIS A 13 -0.08 3.95 14.65
CA HIS A 13 1.16 4.53 15.17
C HIS A 13 2.08 5.00 14.04
N TRP A 14 2.11 4.29 12.93
CA TRP A 14 2.83 4.74 11.74
C TRP A 14 2.27 6.06 11.20
N ILE A 15 0.95 6.19 11.01
CA ILE A 15 0.36 7.44 10.47
C ILE A 15 0.59 8.63 11.41
N GLU A 16 0.61 8.39 12.72
CA GLU A 16 1.01 9.38 13.72
C GLU A 16 2.49 9.79 13.57
N SER A 17 3.39 8.83 13.42
CA SER A 17 4.83 9.11 13.21
C SER A 17 5.14 9.88 11.93
N VAL A 18 4.27 9.75 10.92
CA VAL A 18 4.34 10.50 9.66
C VAL A 18 3.85 11.96 9.82
N GLY A 19 3.22 12.28 10.95
CA GLY A 19 2.75 13.64 11.26
C GLY A 19 1.25 13.84 11.08
N PHE A 20 0.46 12.76 10.98
CA PHE A 20 -1.00 12.83 10.83
C PHE A 20 -1.77 12.12 11.97
N PRO A 21 -1.55 12.49 13.25
CA PRO A 21 -2.22 11.87 14.40
C PRO A 21 -3.76 11.97 14.33
N GLN A 22 -4.29 13.02 13.68
CA GLN A 22 -5.72 13.21 13.49
C GLN A 22 -6.39 12.10 12.68
N TYR A 23 -5.64 11.36 11.86
CA TYR A 23 -6.18 10.28 11.03
C TYR A 23 -6.06 8.89 11.66
N LYS A 24 -5.52 8.77 12.89
CA LYS A 24 -5.43 7.47 13.58
C LYS A 24 -6.76 6.72 13.61
N ALA A 25 -7.82 7.42 14.01
CA ALA A 25 -9.17 6.86 14.07
C ALA A 25 -9.67 6.39 12.69
N CYS A 26 -9.34 7.11 11.62
CA CYS A 26 -9.68 6.71 10.26
C CYS A 26 -9.05 5.35 9.90
N PHE A 27 -7.80 5.11 10.28
CA PHE A 27 -7.13 3.84 9.99
C PHE A 27 -7.58 2.70 10.91
N THR A 28 -7.78 2.95 12.21
CA THR A 28 -8.22 1.91 13.16
C THR A 28 -9.67 1.49 12.94
N GLN A 29 -10.60 2.44 12.81
CA GLN A 29 -12.03 2.15 12.66
C GLN A 29 -12.37 1.46 11.33
N ASN A 30 -11.57 1.72 10.29
CA ASN A 30 -11.70 1.04 8.99
C ASN A 30 -10.88 -0.26 8.91
N TYR A 31 -10.28 -0.69 10.03
CA TYR A 31 -9.47 -1.91 10.14
C TYR A 31 -8.36 -1.99 9.07
N ILE A 32 -7.65 -0.88 8.84
CA ILE A 32 -6.57 -0.81 7.86
C ILE A 32 -5.32 -1.45 8.46
N THR A 33 -5.10 -2.73 8.14
CA THR A 33 -3.88 -3.47 8.49
C THR A 33 -2.77 -3.17 7.49
N GLY A 34 -1.54 -3.57 7.79
CA GLY A 34 -0.43 -3.28 6.89
C GLY A 34 -0.52 -3.98 5.52
N ARG A 35 -1.23 -5.10 5.41
CA ARG A 35 -1.58 -5.70 4.10
C ARG A 35 -2.54 -4.82 3.29
N LYS A 36 -3.42 -4.07 3.96
CA LYS A 36 -4.38 -3.15 3.30
C LYS A 36 -3.77 -1.83 2.88
N LEU A 37 -2.61 -1.44 3.43
CA LEU A 37 -1.87 -0.24 3.00
C LEU A 37 -1.54 -0.25 1.50
N ILE A 38 -1.42 -1.43 0.91
CA ILE A 38 -1.19 -1.61 -0.54
C ILE A 38 -2.30 -0.98 -1.38
N HIS A 39 -3.52 -0.89 -0.85
CA HIS A 39 -4.63 -0.26 -1.54
C HIS A 39 -4.63 1.26 -1.32
N VAL A 40 -4.07 1.77 -0.22
CA VAL A 40 -4.19 3.18 0.19
C VAL A 40 -3.51 4.13 -0.81
N ASN A 41 -4.31 4.97 -1.46
CA ASN A 41 -3.90 5.92 -2.49
C ASN A 41 -4.85 7.13 -2.54
N CYS A 42 -4.51 8.15 -3.33
CA CYS A 42 -5.34 9.37 -3.46
C CYS A 42 -6.79 9.10 -3.88
N PHE A 43 -7.08 7.97 -4.54
CA PHE A 43 -8.44 7.63 -4.96
C PHE A 43 -9.30 7.09 -3.81
N ASN A 44 -8.72 6.35 -2.87
CA ASN A 44 -9.49 5.71 -1.79
C ASN A 44 -9.38 6.40 -0.43
N LEU A 45 -8.41 7.30 -0.23
CA LEU A 45 -8.30 8.11 0.99
C LEU A 45 -9.59 8.89 1.32
N PRO A 46 -10.34 9.46 0.33
CA PRO A 46 -11.63 10.08 0.61
C PRO A 46 -12.65 9.12 1.24
N ARG A 47 -12.62 7.84 0.85
CA ARG A 47 -13.51 6.81 1.42
C ARG A 47 -13.15 6.45 2.85
N LEU A 48 -11.91 6.73 3.28
CA LEU A 48 -11.45 6.60 4.66
C LEU A 48 -11.73 7.86 5.51
N GLY A 49 -12.33 8.90 4.92
CA GLY A 49 -12.59 10.18 5.59
C GLY A 49 -11.46 11.20 5.48
N ILE A 50 -10.46 10.96 4.62
CA ILE A 50 -9.34 11.86 4.39
C ILE A 50 -9.59 12.60 3.07
N THR A 51 -10.11 13.82 3.15
CA THR A 51 -10.55 14.60 1.98
C THR A 51 -9.67 15.80 1.67
N ASP A 52 -8.75 16.18 2.58
CA ASP A 52 -7.80 17.26 2.33
C ASP A 52 -6.78 16.84 1.27
N PHE A 53 -6.69 17.61 0.19
CA PHE A 53 -5.86 17.26 -0.96
C PHE A 53 -4.36 17.21 -0.64
N GLN A 54 -3.86 18.11 0.19
CA GLN A 54 -2.44 18.11 0.56
C GLN A 54 -2.12 16.91 1.45
N HIS A 55 -3.00 16.59 2.39
CA HIS A 55 -2.85 15.39 3.22
C HIS A 55 -2.91 14.12 2.36
N MET A 56 -3.83 14.04 1.40
CA MET A 56 -3.92 12.90 0.49
C MET A 56 -2.63 12.68 -0.31
N LYS A 57 -2.03 13.76 -0.80
CA LYS A 57 -0.77 13.71 -1.55
C LYS A 57 0.38 13.22 -0.68
N LEU A 58 0.53 13.78 0.52
CA LEU A 58 1.60 13.43 1.46
C LEU A 58 1.46 11.98 1.97
N ILE A 59 0.26 11.59 2.39
CA ILE A 59 0.00 10.23 2.87
C ILE A 59 0.24 9.21 1.75
N SER A 60 -0.23 9.49 0.53
CA SER A 60 0.01 8.58 -0.61
C SER A 60 1.50 8.45 -0.95
N ALA A 61 2.27 9.53 -0.84
CA ALA A 61 3.72 9.47 -1.03
C ALA A 61 4.40 8.61 0.05
N GLN A 62 4.02 8.79 1.32
CA GLN A 62 4.54 8.03 2.46
C GLN A 62 4.17 6.54 2.38
N VAL A 63 2.96 6.21 1.90
CA VAL A 63 2.58 4.82 1.60
C VAL A 63 3.49 4.25 0.51
N ARG A 64 3.71 4.98 -0.59
CA ARG A 64 4.61 4.51 -1.67
C ARG A 64 6.03 4.26 -1.17
N GLU A 65 6.56 5.15 -0.33
CA GLU A 65 7.87 5.02 0.29
C GLU A 65 7.94 3.76 1.18
N LEU A 66 6.96 3.56 2.07
CA LEU A 66 6.88 2.39 2.95
C LEU A 66 6.81 1.07 2.16
N LEU A 67 6.00 1.05 1.09
CA LEU A 67 5.86 -0.10 0.21
C LEU A 67 7.09 -0.28 -0.69
N GLY A 68 7.89 0.78 -0.88
CA GLY A 68 9.02 0.86 -1.79
C GLY A 68 8.62 0.76 -3.26
N VAL A 69 7.42 1.23 -3.61
CA VAL A 69 6.90 1.24 -4.99
C VAL A 69 7.12 2.62 -5.61
N SER A 70 7.49 2.67 -6.88
CA SER A 70 7.60 3.93 -7.61
C SER A 70 6.22 4.48 -7.95
N GLU A 71 6.11 5.82 -7.99
CA GLU A 71 4.99 6.48 -8.67
C GLU A 71 5.10 6.20 -10.18
N PRO A 72 3.99 5.82 -10.86
CA PRO A 72 4.01 5.66 -12.30
C PRO A 72 4.29 7.02 -12.94
N PRO A 73 5.19 7.09 -13.93
CA PRO A 73 5.52 8.36 -14.58
C PRO A 73 4.33 8.83 -15.43
N TRP A 74 4.15 10.15 -15.49
CA TRP A 74 3.00 10.77 -16.19
C TRP A 74 2.94 10.47 -17.70
N ASN A 75 4.06 10.04 -18.29
CA ASN A 75 4.22 9.72 -19.71
C ASN A 75 4.19 8.20 -20.00
N GLN A 76 3.82 7.37 -19.02
CA GLN A 76 3.70 5.93 -19.22
C GLN A 76 2.60 5.63 -20.25
N SER A 77 2.88 4.73 -21.19
CA SER A 77 1.87 4.28 -22.14
C SER A 77 0.80 3.46 -21.43
N ILE A 78 -0.47 3.65 -21.80
CA ILE A 78 -1.57 2.79 -21.31
C ILE A 78 -1.42 1.32 -21.73
N ALA A 79 -0.59 1.06 -22.75
CA ALA A 79 -0.26 -0.30 -23.19
C ALA A 79 0.80 -0.97 -22.32
N GLU A 80 1.57 -0.21 -21.53
CA GLU A 80 2.54 -0.77 -20.60
C GLU A 80 1.85 -1.22 -19.31
N PRO A 81 2.32 -2.30 -18.66
CA PRO A 81 1.80 -2.73 -17.38
C PRO A 81 1.91 -1.59 -16.35
N LEU A 82 0.77 -1.19 -15.79
CA LEU A 82 0.68 -0.15 -14.75
C LEU A 82 1.39 -0.51 -13.43
N HIS A 83 1.88 -1.75 -13.31
CA HIS A 83 2.39 -2.30 -12.06
C HIS A 83 3.79 -2.89 -12.25
N ASP A 84 4.76 -2.25 -11.61
CA ASP A 84 6.09 -2.82 -11.35
C ASP A 84 5.96 -4.21 -10.68
N ASP A 85 6.95 -5.08 -10.86
CA ASP A 85 7.03 -6.43 -10.28
C ASP A 85 6.75 -6.41 -8.78
N ARG A 86 7.27 -5.39 -8.10
CA ARG A 86 7.03 -5.15 -6.69
C ARG A 86 5.57 -4.85 -6.38
N THR A 87 4.93 -3.98 -7.16
CA THR A 87 3.51 -3.65 -7.00
C THR A 87 2.63 -4.88 -7.22
N VAL A 88 2.92 -5.68 -8.25
CA VAL A 88 2.22 -6.95 -8.50
C VAL A 88 2.38 -7.92 -7.33
N PHE A 89 3.61 -8.10 -6.84
CA PHE A 89 3.89 -8.94 -5.68
C PHE A 89 3.12 -8.49 -4.43
N LEU A 90 3.13 -7.18 -4.16
CA LEU A 90 2.41 -6.60 -3.02
C LEU A 90 0.90 -6.78 -3.16
N GLN A 91 0.34 -6.60 -4.36
CA GLN A 91 -1.08 -6.84 -4.60
C GLN A 91 -1.48 -8.29 -4.28
N MET A 92 -0.64 -9.26 -4.63
CA MET A 92 -0.85 -10.66 -4.24
C MET A 92 -0.75 -10.86 -2.72
N LYS A 93 0.20 -10.19 -2.05
CA LYS A 93 0.37 -10.18 -0.59
C LYS A 93 -0.72 -9.44 0.18
N SER A 94 -1.54 -8.63 -0.48
CA SER A 94 -2.67 -7.94 0.16
C SER A 94 -3.77 -8.91 0.62
N ARG A 95 -3.88 -10.06 -0.05
CA ARG A 95 -4.85 -11.11 0.25
C ARG A 95 -4.37 -11.95 1.44
N THR A 96 -5.31 -12.44 2.23
CA THR A 96 -5.04 -13.40 3.31
C THR A 96 -5.17 -14.83 2.79
N GLY A 97 -4.30 -15.73 3.25
CA GLY A 97 -4.39 -17.17 2.96
C GLY A 97 -3.03 -17.80 2.66
N GLN A 98 -2.98 -19.13 2.73
CA GLN A 98 -1.73 -19.89 2.61
C GLN A 98 -0.97 -19.63 1.31
N GLN A 99 -1.68 -19.45 0.18
CA GLN A 99 -1.06 -19.15 -1.11
C GLN A 99 -0.40 -17.76 -1.11
N ALA A 100 -1.09 -16.74 -0.62
CA ALA A 100 -0.53 -15.40 -0.51
C ALA A 100 0.66 -15.39 0.46
N ASP A 101 0.58 -16.13 1.57
CA ASP A 101 1.63 -16.18 2.59
C ASP A 101 2.88 -16.92 2.12
N SER A 102 2.73 -18.03 1.40
CA SER A 102 3.84 -18.82 0.84
C SER A 102 4.52 -18.17 -0.38
N LEU A 103 3.83 -17.27 -1.09
CA LEU A 103 4.40 -16.57 -2.25
C LEU A 103 5.65 -15.78 -1.87
N THR A 104 6.77 -16.05 -2.53
CA THR A 104 8.02 -15.31 -2.36
C THR A 104 8.30 -14.49 -3.62
N TYR A 105 8.99 -13.36 -3.48
CA TYR A 105 9.31 -12.47 -4.60
C TYR A 105 10.05 -13.19 -5.73
N GLU A 106 11.02 -14.05 -5.39
CA GLU A 106 11.75 -14.89 -6.37
C GLU A 106 10.85 -15.85 -7.16
N HIS A 107 9.84 -16.41 -6.50
CA HIS A 107 8.88 -17.31 -7.16
C HIS A 107 8.07 -16.53 -8.21
N LEU A 108 7.66 -15.30 -7.88
CA LEU A 108 6.93 -14.44 -8.80
C LEU A 108 7.77 -14.09 -10.03
N LEU A 109 9.04 -13.73 -9.84
CA LEU A 109 9.95 -13.43 -10.96
C LEU A 109 10.16 -14.65 -11.86
N LYS A 110 10.37 -15.84 -11.27
CA LYS A 110 10.52 -17.10 -12.03
C LYS A 110 9.28 -17.46 -12.87
N ASN A 111 8.09 -17.11 -12.40
CA ASN A 111 6.85 -17.34 -13.15
C ASN A 111 6.62 -16.34 -14.28
N LYS A 112 7.20 -15.14 -14.22
CA LYS A 112 7.14 -14.15 -15.32
C LYS A 112 8.06 -14.48 -16.49
N SER A 113 9.12 -15.26 -16.26
CA SER A 113 10.11 -15.63 -17.29
C SER A 113 9.73 -16.89 -18.10
N LYS A 114 8.54 -17.45 -17.88
CA LYS A 114 7.98 -18.57 -18.65
C LYS A 114 6.88 -18.08 -19.57
#